data_AF-A0A2G9TQS7-F1
#
_entry.id   AF-A0A2G9TQS7-F1
#
_cell.length_a   1.000
_cell.length_b   1.000
_cell.length_c   1.000
_cell.angle_alpha   90.00
_cell.angle_beta   90.00
_cell.angle_gamma   90.00
#
_symmetry.space_group_name_H-M   'P 1'
#
loop_
_entity.id
_entity.type
_entity.pdbx_description
1 polymer ?
#
loop_
_entity_poly.entity_id
_entity_poly.type
_entity_poly.pdbx_seq_one_letter_code
_entity_poly.pdbx_strand_id
1 'polypeptide(L)'
;MVAQLFSGESASDKCENNTSAQCKNGGFAHPRNCSKCICPTGYGGDFCDERPPKLCGEKLNATTNWTQLITANSSGMTQGGEDGYRRCVYWLNAPNGSNIEVRLTKLPAKVAKEGCIYAGVEIKAREDQRLTGYRFCSKNDVNTTLISNSSTVPVIVYSRRRRNTTATELEYRIARETTEKEARTVEG
;
A
#
# COMPACT_ATOMS: atom_id res chain seq x y z
N MET A 1 46.12 -3.29 1.53
CA MET A 1 44.83 -3.83 2.00
C MET A 1 43.76 -3.08 1.24
N VAL A 2 43.28 -3.66 0.13
CA VAL A 2 42.39 -2.97 -0.81
C VAL A 2 40.96 -3.20 -0.34
N ALA A 3 40.26 -2.13 0.05
CA ALA A 3 38.84 -2.18 0.30
C ALA A 3 38.13 -2.44 -1.03
N GLN A 4 37.56 -3.64 -1.20
CA GLN A 4 36.64 -3.92 -2.29
C GLN A 4 35.35 -3.16 -2.01
N LEU A 5 35.12 -2.09 -2.78
CA LEU A 5 33.83 -1.46 -2.92
C LEU A 5 32.90 -2.46 -3.62
N PHE A 6 31.92 -2.98 -2.91
CA PHE A 6 30.79 -3.66 -3.51
C PHE A 6 29.94 -2.61 -4.23
N SER A 7 30.17 -2.43 -5.53
CA SER A 7 29.24 -1.73 -6.41
C SER A 7 27.95 -2.56 -6.49
N GLY A 8 26.94 -2.18 -5.70
CA GLY A 8 25.59 -2.71 -5.86
C GLY A 8 25.00 -2.19 -7.17
N GLU A 9 25.01 -3.03 -8.20
CA GLU A 9 24.43 -2.72 -9.50
C GLU A 9 22.91 -2.59 -9.35
N SER A 10 22.42 -1.35 -9.37
CA SER A 10 20.99 -1.07 -9.37
C SER A 10 20.42 -1.49 -10.71
N ALA A 11 19.26 -2.15 -10.72
CA ALA A 11 18.56 -2.65 -11.93
C ALA A 11 18.17 -1.55 -12.96
N SER A 12 18.64 -0.32 -12.78
CA SER A 12 18.41 0.85 -13.63
C SER A 12 19.44 1.02 -14.76
N ASP A 13 20.58 0.33 -14.72
CA ASP A 13 21.70 0.62 -15.65
C ASP A 13 21.50 0.09 -17.09
N LYS A 14 20.45 -0.71 -17.33
CA LYS A 14 20.15 -1.25 -18.68
C LYS A 14 19.24 -0.37 -19.53
N CYS A 15 18.51 0.55 -18.89
CA CYS A 15 17.58 1.42 -19.58
C CYS A 15 18.14 2.85 -19.56
N GLU A 16 18.31 3.45 -20.73
CA GLU A 16 18.68 4.86 -20.81
C GLU A 16 17.56 5.73 -20.23
N ASN A 17 17.91 6.60 -19.27
CA ASN A 17 16.93 7.40 -18.54
C ASN A 17 16.02 8.23 -19.46
N ASN A 18 16.53 8.71 -20.60
CA ASN A 18 15.78 9.59 -21.51
C ASN A 18 14.76 8.86 -22.39
N THR A 19 14.91 7.55 -22.61
CA THR A 19 14.01 6.75 -23.46
C THR A 19 13.16 5.77 -22.67
N SER A 20 13.47 5.61 -21.38
CA SER A 20 12.75 4.73 -20.46
C SER A 20 11.39 5.29 -20.02
N ALA A 21 10.49 4.39 -19.65
CA ALA A 21 9.17 4.68 -19.11
C ALA A 21 9.27 5.54 -17.85
N GLN A 22 8.42 6.57 -17.78
CA GLN A 22 8.34 7.49 -16.65
C GLN A 22 7.50 6.90 -15.52
N CYS A 23 8.11 6.00 -14.75
CA CYS A 23 7.43 5.27 -13.67
C CYS A 23 6.99 6.21 -12.53
N LYS A 24 5.78 5.99 -12.02
CA LYS A 24 5.17 6.72 -10.91
C LYS A 24 5.20 5.89 -9.63
N ASN A 25 4.88 6.54 -8.51
CA ASN A 25 4.72 5.91 -7.19
C ASN A 25 5.92 5.06 -6.74
N GLY A 26 7.14 5.44 -7.16
CA GLY A 26 8.37 4.70 -6.83
C GLY A 26 8.63 3.46 -7.66
N GLY A 27 7.89 3.24 -8.77
CA GLY A 27 8.24 2.22 -9.75
C GLY A 27 9.57 2.50 -10.46
N PHE A 28 10.13 1.47 -11.08
CA PHE A 28 11.38 1.56 -11.85
C PHE A 28 11.23 0.85 -13.20
N ALA A 29 12.00 1.27 -14.19
CA ALA A 29 11.92 0.72 -15.53
C ALA A 29 12.24 -0.78 -15.53
N HIS A 30 11.47 -1.56 -16.29
CA HIS A 30 11.66 -2.99 -16.38
C HIS A 30 12.95 -3.30 -17.17
N PRO A 31 13.93 -4.03 -16.61
CA PRO A 31 15.29 -4.14 -17.17
C PRO A 31 15.37 -4.91 -18.50
N ARG A 32 14.29 -5.57 -18.91
CA ARG A 32 14.17 -6.25 -20.22
C ARG A 32 13.16 -5.58 -21.17
N ASN A 33 12.44 -4.56 -20.69
CA ASN A 33 11.46 -3.81 -21.48
C ASN A 33 11.35 -2.40 -20.91
N CYS A 34 12.21 -1.50 -21.37
CA CYS A 34 12.32 -0.15 -20.83
C CYS A 34 11.06 0.70 -21.03
N SER A 35 10.08 0.25 -21.84
CA SER A 35 8.79 0.93 -22.05
C SER A 35 7.74 0.59 -20.98
N LYS A 36 8.06 -0.28 -20.00
CA LYS A 36 7.17 -0.64 -18.90
C LYS A 36 7.87 -0.53 -17.55
N CYS A 37 7.09 -0.39 -16.50
CA CYS A 37 7.57 -0.28 -15.14
C CYS A 37 7.33 -1.55 -14.32
N ILE A 38 8.24 -1.83 -13.39
CA ILE A 38 8.01 -2.71 -12.26
C ILE A 38 7.44 -1.86 -11.12
N CYS A 39 6.25 -2.23 -10.65
CA CYS A 39 5.48 -1.43 -9.70
C CYS A 39 5.59 -1.92 -8.26
N PRO A 40 5.65 -1.00 -7.28
CA PRO A 40 5.50 -1.37 -5.87
C PRO A 40 4.14 -2.03 -5.62
N THR A 41 4.07 -2.84 -4.57
CA THR A 41 2.82 -3.53 -4.22
C THR A 41 1.68 -2.53 -4.00
N GLY A 42 0.52 -2.81 -4.59
CA GLY A 42 -0.63 -1.90 -4.56
C GLY A 42 -0.72 -0.96 -5.77
N TYR A 43 0.28 -0.92 -6.64
CA TYR A 43 0.31 -0.15 -7.89
C TYR A 43 0.45 -1.05 -9.12
N GLY A 44 -0.05 -0.60 -10.27
CA GLY A 44 -0.03 -1.33 -11.53
C GLY A 44 -0.20 -0.38 -12.73
N GLY A 45 -0.49 -0.97 -13.89
CA GLY A 45 -0.39 -0.26 -15.17
C GLY A 45 1.04 -0.26 -15.70
N ASP A 46 1.23 0.19 -16.94
CA ASP A 46 2.56 0.24 -17.55
C ASP A 46 3.48 1.27 -16.89
N PHE A 47 2.92 2.26 -16.18
CA PHE A 47 3.65 3.34 -15.50
C PHE A 47 3.45 3.39 -13.97
N CYS A 48 2.81 2.38 -13.36
CA CYS A 48 2.57 2.32 -11.90
C CYS A 48 1.66 3.43 -11.35
N ASP A 49 0.84 4.05 -12.20
CA ASP A 49 -0.13 5.11 -11.90
C ASP A 49 -1.57 4.60 -11.82
N GLU A 50 -1.77 3.28 -11.95
CA GLU A 50 -3.06 2.64 -11.87
C GLU A 50 -3.19 1.70 -10.68
N ARG A 51 -4.43 1.51 -10.21
CA ARG A 51 -4.76 0.40 -9.31
C ARG A 51 -4.57 -0.90 -10.09
N PRO A 52 -3.89 -1.93 -9.54
CA PRO A 52 -3.66 -3.20 -10.22
C PRO A 52 -4.93 -3.77 -10.86
N PRO A 53 -5.05 -3.75 -12.21
CA PRO A 53 -6.34 -3.94 -12.87
C PRO A 53 -6.88 -5.37 -12.73
N LYS A 54 -5.99 -6.36 -12.60
CA LYS A 54 -6.34 -7.78 -12.45
C LYS A 54 -6.73 -8.19 -11.03
N LEU A 55 -6.49 -7.34 -10.03
CA LEU A 55 -6.83 -7.65 -8.64
C LEU A 55 -8.22 -7.10 -8.30
N CYS A 56 -8.92 -7.78 -7.39
CA CYS A 56 -10.16 -7.28 -6.79
C CYS A 56 -9.92 -5.98 -5.99
N GLY A 57 -11.01 -5.35 -5.56
CA GLY A 57 -11.00 -4.03 -4.93
C GLY A 57 -11.27 -2.93 -5.95
N GLU A 58 -11.27 -1.69 -5.49
CA GLU A 58 -11.78 -0.55 -6.24
C GLU A 58 -11.09 0.77 -5.87
N LYS A 59 -11.38 1.82 -6.61
CA LYS A 59 -10.97 3.19 -6.27
C LYS A 59 -12.10 3.84 -5.47
N LEU A 60 -11.80 4.36 -4.30
CA LEU A 60 -12.73 4.97 -3.36
C LEU A 60 -12.28 6.39 -3.06
N ASN A 61 -13.20 7.35 -3.12
CA ASN A 61 -12.89 8.73 -2.80
C ASN A 61 -13.18 9.00 -1.32
N ALA A 62 -12.20 9.56 -0.61
CA ALA A 62 -12.36 10.02 0.76
C ALA A 62 -13.14 11.34 0.79
N THR A 63 -13.99 11.47 1.80
CA THR A 63 -14.65 12.73 2.14
C THR A 63 -14.19 13.20 3.51
N THR A 64 -14.63 14.37 3.97
CA THR A 64 -14.34 14.85 5.33
C THR A 64 -15.07 14.03 6.41
N ASN A 65 -16.10 13.28 6.03
CA ASN A 65 -16.86 12.38 6.91
C ASN A 65 -16.27 10.97 6.88
N TRP A 66 -16.41 10.25 8.00
CA TRP A 66 -16.02 8.84 8.08
C TRP A 66 -16.83 8.01 7.10
N THR A 67 -16.11 7.25 6.26
CA THR A 67 -16.68 6.29 5.33
C THR A 67 -16.16 4.90 5.68
N GLN A 68 -17.04 3.91 5.76
CA GLN A 68 -16.66 2.54 6.09
C GLN A 68 -16.31 1.75 4.83
N LEU A 69 -15.21 1.01 4.90
CA LEU A 69 -14.84 -0.03 3.94
C LEU A 69 -14.98 -1.39 4.62
N ILE A 70 -15.81 -2.25 4.04
CA ILE A 70 -15.99 -3.65 4.47
C ILE A 70 -15.49 -4.55 3.35
N THR A 71 -14.54 -5.43 3.66
CA THR A 71 -14.01 -6.38 2.67
C THR A 71 -14.75 -7.71 2.72
N ALA A 72 -14.71 -8.46 1.61
CA ALA A 72 -15.33 -9.78 1.55
C ALA A 72 -14.60 -10.80 2.45
N ASN A 73 -15.35 -11.73 3.02
CA ASN A 73 -14.79 -12.93 3.63
C ASN A 73 -14.03 -13.76 2.57
N SER A 74 -13.04 -14.53 3.01
CA SER A 74 -12.29 -15.45 2.14
C SER A 74 -12.42 -16.87 2.70
N SER A 75 -12.81 -17.84 1.87
CA SER A 75 -12.92 -19.24 2.29
C SER A 75 -12.47 -20.21 1.21
N GLY A 76 -11.84 -21.32 1.63
CA GLY A 76 -11.60 -22.52 0.81
C GLY A 76 -10.80 -22.30 -0.48
N MET A 77 -10.10 -21.18 -0.63
CA MET A 77 -9.59 -20.78 -1.93
C MET A 77 -8.35 -21.57 -2.33
N THR A 78 -8.40 -22.17 -3.53
CA THR A 78 -7.26 -22.86 -4.15
C THR A 78 -6.45 -21.94 -5.05
N GLN A 79 -7.06 -20.85 -5.55
CA GLN A 79 -6.44 -19.85 -6.42
C GLN A 79 -5.88 -18.65 -5.63
N GLY A 80 -4.79 -18.06 -6.13
CA GLY A 80 -4.10 -16.89 -5.57
C GLY A 80 -2.96 -16.45 -6.49
N GLY A 81 -2.17 -15.45 -6.10
CA GLY A 81 -0.93 -15.07 -6.79
C GLY A 81 0.15 -16.16 -6.68
N GLU A 82 1.18 -16.09 -7.52
CA GLU A 82 2.27 -17.08 -7.55
C GLU A 82 2.89 -17.32 -6.17
N ASP A 83 2.97 -16.27 -5.36
CA ASP A 83 3.43 -16.27 -3.96
C ASP A 83 2.49 -16.94 -2.95
N GLY A 84 1.33 -17.44 -3.39
CA GLY A 84 0.37 -18.13 -2.54
C GLY A 84 -0.59 -17.23 -1.79
N TYR A 85 -0.68 -15.93 -2.12
CA TYR A 85 -1.63 -15.00 -1.52
C TYR A 85 -2.66 -14.51 -2.52
N ARG A 86 -3.92 -14.44 -2.10
CA ARG A 86 -4.91 -13.61 -2.79
C ARG A 86 -4.84 -12.21 -2.21
N ARG A 87 -4.97 -11.21 -3.06
CA ARG A 87 -5.01 -9.80 -2.67
C ARG A 87 -6.20 -9.10 -3.30
N CYS A 88 -6.86 -8.25 -2.53
CA CYS A 88 -7.68 -7.17 -3.06
C CYS A 88 -7.01 -5.84 -2.72
N VAL A 89 -6.95 -4.94 -3.70
CA VAL A 89 -6.32 -3.63 -3.57
C VAL A 89 -7.39 -2.57 -3.73
N TYR A 90 -7.60 -1.80 -2.67
CA TYR A 90 -8.45 -0.63 -2.65
C TYR A 90 -7.56 0.60 -2.67
N TRP A 91 -7.89 1.59 -3.51
CA TRP A 91 -7.22 2.89 -3.50
C TRP A 91 -8.13 3.90 -2.84
N LEU A 92 -7.73 4.39 -1.67
CA LEU A 92 -8.37 5.54 -1.07
C LEU A 92 -7.75 6.79 -1.69
N ASN A 93 -8.55 7.61 -2.35
CA ASN A 93 -8.11 8.83 -3.02
C ASN A 93 -8.70 10.06 -2.33
N ALA A 94 -7.87 11.07 -2.12
CA ALA A 94 -8.25 12.38 -1.68
C ALA A 94 -7.79 13.42 -2.71
N PRO A 95 -8.30 14.67 -2.62
CA PRO A 95 -7.75 15.77 -3.40
C PRO A 95 -6.23 15.87 -3.26
N ASN A 96 -5.56 16.34 -4.30
CA ASN A 96 -4.10 16.45 -4.29
C ASN A 96 -3.63 17.37 -3.14
N GLY A 97 -2.57 16.96 -2.43
CA GLY A 97 -2.08 17.67 -1.25
C GLY A 97 -2.84 17.42 0.05
N SER A 98 -3.95 16.68 0.02
CA SER A 98 -4.63 16.22 1.23
C SER A 98 -4.08 14.89 1.72
N ASN A 99 -4.13 14.69 3.03
CA ASN A 99 -3.82 13.42 3.67
C ASN A 99 -5.10 12.64 3.95
N ILE A 100 -5.01 11.31 4.03
CA ILE A 100 -6.10 10.41 4.40
C ILE A 100 -5.83 9.84 5.79
N GLU A 101 -6.83 9.94 6.67
CA GLU A 101 -6.88 9.28 7.96
C GLU A 101 -7.61 7.94 7.81
N VAL A 102 -7.02 6.86 8.33
CA VAL A 102 -7.57 5.50 8.28
C VAL A 102 -7.59 4.92 9.68
N ARG A 103 -8.73 4.37 10.09
CA ARG A 103 -8.93 3.72 11.39
C ARG A 103 -9.38 2.27 11.21
N LEU A 104 -8.68 1.34 11.85
CA LEU A 104 -9.03 -0.08 11.81
C LEU A 104 -10.18 -0.38 12.77
N THR A 105 -11.27 -0.96 12.26
CA THR A 105 -12.46 -1.29 13.08
C THR A 105 -12.64 -2.79 13.27
N LYS A 106 -12.14 -3.61 12.34
CA LYS A 106 -12.14 -5.07 12.46
C LYS A 106 -11.03 -5.71 11.67
N LEU A 107 -10.38 -6.73 12.25
CA LEU A 107 -9.34 -7.51 11.61
C LEU A 107 -9.68 -9.00 11.60
N PRO A 108 -9.09 -9.78 10.68
CA PRO A 108 -9.36 -11.21 10.56
C PRO A 108 -9.00 -11.96 11.85
N ALA A 109 -9.89 -12.86 12.27
CA ALA A 109 -9.67 -13.66 13.48
C ALA A 109 -8.73 -14.86 13.22
N LYS A 110 -7.97 -15.28 14.25
CA LYS A 110 -7.14 -16.51 14.25
C LYS A 110 -6.06 -16.57 13.16
N VAL A 111 -5.58 -15.41 12.70
CA VAL A 111 -4.48 -15.30 11.71
C VAL A 111 -3.26 -14.54 12.24
N ALA A 112 -3.34 -14.01 13.46
CA ALA A 112 -2.26 -13.26 14.09
C ALA A 112 -1.01 -14.13 14.29
N LYS A 113 0.06 -13.76 13.59
CA LYS A 113 1.41 -14.32 13.68
C LYS A 113 2.38 -13.20 13.30
N GLU A 114 3.61 -13.25 13.81
CA GLU A 114 4.65 -12.29 13.45
C GLU A 114 4.72 -12.06 11.93
N GLY A 115 4.77 -10.79 11.54
CA GLY A 115 4.77 -10.37 10.13
C GLY A 115 3.43 -10.55 9.39
N CYS A 116 2.36 -10.98 10.06
CA CYS A 116 1.03 -11.21 9.49
C CYS A 116 1.00 -12.19 8.30
N ILE A 117 1.79 -13.26 8.38
CA ILE A 117 2.03 -14.22 7.28
C ILE A 117 0.82 -15.04 6.80
N TYR A 118 -0.32 -15.00 7.49
CA TYR A 118 -1.50 -15.79 7.11
C TYR A 118 -2.56 -14.96 6.41
N ALA A 119 -2.87 -13.80 6.95
CA ALA A 119 -3.76 -12.83 6.37
C ALA A 119 -3.65 -11.52 7.15
N GLY A 120 -4.10 -10.45 6.54
CA GLY A 120 -4.15 -9.15 7.17
C GLY A 120 -4.46 -8.06 6.17
N VAL A 121 -4.23 -6.83 6.61
CA VAL A 121 -4.27 -5.63 5.78
C VAL A 121 -2.92 -4.97 5.81
N GLU A 122 -2.44 -4.54 4.63
CA GLU A 122 -1.30 -3.65 4.48
C GLU A 122 -1.81 -2.27 4.03
N ILE A 123 -1.45 -1.22 4.77
CA ILE A 123 -1.83 0.17 4.49
C ILE A 123 -0.58 0.97 4.14
N LYS A 124 -0.50 1.47 2.91
CA LYS A 124 0.63 2.27 2.42
C LYS A 124 0.45 3.76 2.70
N ALA A 125 0.59 4.12 3.98
CA ALA A 125 0.43 5.49 4.47
C ALA A 125 1.72 6.35 4.46
N ARG A 126 2.89 5.75 4.18
CA ARG A 126 4.18 6.47 4.17
C ARG A 126 4.37 7.26 2.88
N GLU A 127 5.26 8.24 2.89
CA GLU A 127 5.63 9.01 1.69
C GLU A 127 6.32 8.12 0.64
N ASP A 128 7.32 7.33 1.04
CA ASP A 128 8.00 6.40 0.15
C ASP A 128 7.13 5.16 -0.12
N GLN A 129 6.47 5.17 -1.28
CA GLN A 129 5.58 4.10 -1.73
C GLN A 129 6.33 2.81 -2.15
N ARG A 130 7.66 2.81 -2.20
CA ARG A 130 8.44 1.58 -2.45
C ARG A 130 8.45 0.66 -1.24
N LEU A 131 8.34 1.23 -0.04
CA LEU A 131 8.43 0.49 1.21
C LEU A 131 7.16 -0.31 1.47
N THR A 132 7.30 -1.42 2.18
CA THR A 132 6.14 -2.18 2.69
C THR A 132 5.32 -1.27 3.61
N GLY A 133 3.99 -1.29 3.44
CA GLY A 133 3.08 -0.54 4.29
C GLY A 133 2.98 -1.08 5.71
N TYR A 134 2.19 -0.41 6.54
CA TYR A 134 1.87 -0.91 7.88
C TYR A 134 0.98 -2.14 7.77
N ARG A 135 1.36 -3.25 8.41
CA ARG A 135 0.63 -4.52 8.35
C ARG A 135 -0.07 -4.81 9.67
N PHE A 136 -1.35 -5.14 9.60
CA PHE A 136 -2.16 -5.48 10.76
C PHE A 136 -2.94 -6.76 10.52
N CYS A 137 -3.03 -7.58 11.57
CA CYS A 137 -3.73 -8.86 11.54
C CYS A 137 -4.17 -9.33 12.94
N SER A 138 -3.87 -8.56 13.99
CA SER A 138 -4.24 -8.88 15.35
C SER A 138 -5.45 -8.08 15.78
N LYS A 139 -6.32 -8.68 16.61
CA LYS A 139 -7.42 -7.94 17.24
C LYS A 139 -6.94 -6.81 18.14
N ASN A 140 -5.70 -6.90 18.64
CA ASN A 140 -5.09 -5.87 19.47
C ASN A 140 -4.78 -4.59 18.67
N ASP A 141 -4.72 -4.68 17.34
CA ASP A 141 -4.46 -3.54 16.46
C ASP A 141 -5.75 -2.78 16.10
N VAL A 142 -6.92 -3.29 16.49
CA VAL A 142 -8.20 -2.58 16.30
C VAL A 142 -8.18 -1.27 17.06
N ASN A 143 -8.77 -0.22 16.48
CA ASN A 143 -8.70 1.18 16.90
C ASN A 143 -7.36 1.88 16.63
N THR A 144 -6.39 1.22 15.97
CA THR A 144 -5.22 1.93 15.44
C THR A 144 -5.66 2.89 14.34
N THR A 145 -5.19 4.14 14.44
CA THR A 145 -5.37 5.19 13.43
C THR A 145 -4.05 5.51 12.77
N LEU A 146 -4.07 5.66 11.45
CA LEU A 146 -2.95 6.12 10.63
C LEU A 146 -3.35 7.37 9.86
N ILE A 147 -2.45 8.36 9.82
CA ILE A 147 -2.54 9.48 8.89
C ILE A 147 -1.49 9.25 7.82
N SER A 148 -1.91 9.36 6.56
CA SER A 148 -1.02 9.20 5.42
C SER A 148 -0.26 10.46 5.07
N ASN A 149 0.86 10.31 4.35
CA ASN A 149 1.63 11.39 3.75
C ASN A 149 1.40 11.47 2.24
N SER A 150 0.25 10.98 1.76
CA SER A 150 -0.12 10.94 0.35
C SER A 150 -1.62 11.09 0.16
N SER A 151 -2.02 11.64 -0.99
CA SER A 151 -3.42 11.76 -1.40
C SER A 151 -4.00 10.46 -1.97
N THR A 152 -3.16 9.46 -2.26
CA THR A 152 -3.57 8.11 -2.63
C THR A 152 -2.98 7.11 -1.65
N VAL A 153 -3.83 6.31 -1.01
CA VAL A 153 -3.45 5.27 -0.05
C VAL A 153 -3.93 3.91 -0.54
N PRO A 154 -3.02 3.07 -1.04
CA PRO A 154 -3.31 1.67 -1.27
C PRO A 154 -3.57 0.93 0.05
N VAL A 155 -4.75 0.33 0.15
CA VAL A 155 -5.13 -0.63 1.18
C VAL A 155 -5.18 -2.01 0.53
N ILE A 156 -4.28 -2.88 0.96
CA ILE A 156 -4.08 -4.22 0.39
C ILE A 156 -4.55 -5.24 1.42
N VAL A 157 -5.71 -5.84 1.20
CA VAL A 157 -6.18 -6.97 2.02
C VAL A 157 -5.70 -8.25 1.38
N TYR A 158 -5.06 -9.11 2.17
CA TYR A 158 -4.45 -10.34 1.68
C TYR A 158 -4.75 -11.54 2.56
N SER A 159 -4.86 -12.70 1.93
CA SER A 159 -5.03 -13.99 2.62
C SER A 159 -4.25 -15.09 1.90
N ARG A 160 -3.62 -15.97 2.69
CA ARG A 160 -2.90 -17.14 2.17
C ARG A 160 -3.90 -18.16 1.62
N ARG A 161 -3.57 -18.79 0.50
CA ARG A 161 -4.37 -19.86 -0.12
C ARG A 161 -4.73 -20.94 0.92
N ARG A 162 -5.90 -21.56 0.75
CA ARG A 162 -6.47 -22.62 1.60
C ARG A 162 -6.68 -22.23 3.07
N ARG A 163 -6.74 -20.93 3.37
CA ARG A 163 -7.17 -20.41 4.68
C ARG A 163 -8.54 -19.75 4.57
N ASN A 164 -9.32 -19.91 5.62
CA ASN A 164 -10.54 -19.15 5.81
C ASN A 164 -10.22 -17.91 6.64
N THR A 165 -10.68 -16.75 6.21
CA THR A 165 -10.49 -15.49 6.91
C THR A 165 -11.78 -14.69 6.90
N THR A 166 -12.05 -14.02 8.02
CA THR A 166 -13.16 -13.07 8.10
C THR A 166 -12.77 -11.74 7.45
N ALA A 167 -13.79 -10.94 7.16
CA ALA A 167 -13.65 -9.58 6.66
C ALA A 167 -12.68 -8.75 7.52
N THR A 168 -11.94 -7.89 6.84
CA THR A 168 -11.33 -6.69 7.42
C THR A 168 -12.30 -5.53 7.23
N GLU A 169 -12.47 -4.71 8.26
CA GLU A 169 -13.25 -3.49 8.23
C GLU A 169 -12.38 -2.33 8.70
N LEU A 170 -12.46 -1.22 7.99
CA LEU A 170 -11.81 0.02 8.36
C LEU A 170 -12.72 1.19 8.02
N GLU A 171 -12.43 2.33 8.60
CA GLU A 171 -13.04 3.60 8.24
C GLU A 171 -11.96 4.55 7.76
N TYR A 172 -12.32 5.43 6.83
CA TYR A 172 -11.39 6.41 6.29
C TYR A 172 -12.08 7.75 6.03
N ARG A 173 -11.28 8.81 6.05
CA ARG A 173 -11.69 10.18 5.69
C ARG A 173 -10.48 11.00 5.28
N ILE A 174 -10.71 12.18 4.71
CA ILE A 174 -9.69 13.21 4.59
C ILE A 174 -9.27 13.63 6.00
N ALA A 175 -7.96 13.60 6.26
CA ALA A 175 -7.40 14.01 7.53
C ALA A 175 -7.68 15.51 7.75
N ARG A 176 -8.05 15.87 8.98
CA ARG A 176 -8.17 17.27 9.36
C ARG A 176 -6.77 17.85 9.49
N GLU A 177 -6.55 19.07 9.01
CA GLU A 177 -5.29 19.77 9.28
C GLU A 177 -5.12 19.89 10.80
N THR A 178 -4.11 19.23 11.36
CA THR A 178 -3.63 19.58 12.68
C THR A 178 -2.83 20.85 12.54
N THR A 179 -3.29 21.91 13.21
CA THR A 179 -2.60 23.20 13.35
C THR A 179 -1.33 23.05 14.20
N GLU A 180 -0.39 22.20 13.76
CA GLU A 180 0.92 22.02 14.40
C GLU A 180 2.07 22.62 13.55
N LYS A 181 1.75 23.24 12.41
CA LYS A 181 2.72 23.96 11.57
C LYS A 181 3.03 25.41 12.01
N GLU A 182 2.45 25.91 13.10
CA GLU A 182 2.76 27.25 13.65
C GLU A 182 3.82 27.25 14.77
N ALA A 183 4.30 26.09 15.24
CA ALA A 183 5.27 26.05 16.35
C ALA A 183 6.75 26.06 15.94
N ARG A 184 7.10 26.32 14.68
CA ARG A 184 8.50 26.34 14.20
C ARG A 184 8.92 27.66 13.52
N THR A 185 8.36 28.78 13.96
CA THR A 185 8.80 30.12 13.50
C THR A 185 8.87 31.15 14.62
N VAL A 186 9.20 30.74 15.85
CA VAL A 186 9.52 31.68 16.95
C VAL A 186 10.75 31.15 17.72
N GLU A 187 11.88 31.00 17.04
CA GLU A 187 13.23 31.18 17.61
C GLU A 187 14.14 31.55 16.44
N GLY A 188 14.37 32.84 16.29
CA GLY A 188 15.23 33.46 15.27
C GLY A 188 15.33 34.95 15.55
#